data_AF-A0A9P6IP44-F1
#
_entry.id   AF-A0A9P6IP44-F1
#
_cell.length_a   1.000
_cell.length_b   1.000
_cell.length_c   1.000
_cell.angle_alpha   90.00
_cell.angle_beta   90.00
_cell.angle_gamma   90.00
#
_symmetry.space_group_name_H-M   'P 1'
#
loop_
_entity.id
_entity.type
_entity.pdbx_description
1 polymer ?
#
loop_
_entity_poly.entity_id
_entity_poly.type
_entity_poly.pdbx_seq_one_letter_code
_entity_poly.pdbx_strand_id
1 'polypeptide(L)' 'MQQILQTQLQNKTYQPEESQTLSKVMAEEIKSKLIGLELGRYKYVVNVILGENLGGGARMDARCHWDQESDGSAQAFFSN' A
#
# COMPACT_ATOMS: atom_id res chain seq x y z
N MET A 1 -2.48 2.51 -7.76
CA MET A 1 -2.44 1.71 -6.51
C MET A 1 -3.61 0.74 -6.41
N GLN A 2 -4.86 1.20 -6.53
CA GLN A 2 -6.05 0.34 -6.40
C GLN A 2 -6.07 -0.88 -7.33
N GLN A 3 -5.67 -0.73 -8.59
CA GLN A 3 -5.57 -1.85 -9.53
C GLN A 3 -4.55 -2.91 -9.09
N ILE A 4 -3.44 -2.53 -8.45
CA ILE A 4 -2.44 -3.49 -7.95
C ILE A 4 -3.05 -4.30 -6.81
N LEU A 5 -3.71 -3.62 -5.85
CA LEU A 5 -4.38 -4.29 -4.74
C LEU A 5 -5.43 -5.28 -5.25
N GLN A 6 -6.24 -4.87 -6.22
CA GLN A 6 -7.26 -5.74 -6.81
C GLN A 6 -6.62 -6.95 -7.51
N THR A 7 -5.66 -6.75 -8.42
CA THR A 7 -5.03 -7.87 -9.14
C THR A 7 -4.32 -8.86 -8.20
N GLN A 8 -3.68 -8.36 -7.14
CA GLN A 8 -2.88 -9.20 -6.24
C GLN A 8 -3.72 -9.91 -5.17
N LEU A 9 -4.82 -9.32 -4.73
CA LEU A 9 -5.61 -9.80 -3.58
C LEU A 9 -6.98 -10.36 -3.94
N GLN A 10 -7.50 -10.06 -5.13
CA GLN A 10 -8.80 -10.58 -5.57
C GLN A 10 -8.79 -12.10 -5.58
N ASN A 11 -9.80 -12.71 -4.95
CA ASN A 11 -9.96 -14.15 -4.78
C ASN A 11 -8.83 -14.85 -4.00
N LYS A 12 -7.97 -14.10 -3.29
CA LYS A 12 -6.98 -14.68 -2.37
C LYS A 12 -7.53 -14.76 -0.95
N THR A 13 -7.34 -15.91 -0.32
CA THR A 13 -7.56 -16.09 1.12
C THR A 13 -6.30 -15.70 1.87
N TYR A 14 -6.46 -15.03 3.02
CA TYR A 14 -5.34 -14.66 3.86
C TYR A 14 -4.59 -15.91 4.37
N GLN A 15 -3.27 -15.90 4.23
CA GLN A 15 -2.38 -16.93 4.78
C GLN A 15 -1.24 -16.25 5.56
N PRO A 16 -1.06 -16.54 6.86
CA PRO A 16 -0.03 -15.89 7.67
C PRO A 16 1.39 -16.05 7.15
N GLU A 17 1.72 -17.21 6.57
CA GLU A 17 3.06 -17.51 6.05
C GLU A 17 3.38 -16.71 4.78
N GLU A 18 2.38 -16.49 3.93
CA GLU A 18 2.54 -15.75 2.68
C GLU A 18 2.39 -14.24 2.84
N SER A 19 1.68 -13.78 3.89
CA SER A 19 1.29 -12.38 4.07
C SER A 19 2.49 -11.43 4.15
N GLN A 20 3.58 -11.84 4.81
CA GLN A 20 4.79 -11.05 4.92
C GLN A 20 5.48 -10.88 3.57
N THR A 21 5.53 -11.94 2.76
CA THR A 21 6.14 -11.89 1.43
C THR A 21 5.26 -11.10 0.47
N LEU A 22 3.95 -11.33 0.50
CA LEU A 22 2.97 -10.66 -0.35
C LEU A 22 2.96 -9.15 -0.10
N SER A 23 2.96 -8.71 1.16
CA SER A 23 3.02 -7.28 1.50
C SER A 23 4.30 -6.60 1.00
N LYS A 24 5.46 -7.26 1.12
CA LYS A 24 6.74 -6.77 0.58
C LYS A 24 6.72 -6.66 -0.94
N VAL A 25 6.24 -7.69 -1.63
CA VAL A 25 6.13 -7.70 -3.10
C VAL A 25 5.21 -6.57 -3.59
N MET A 26 4.06 -6.39 -2.94
CA MET A 26 3.14 -5.29 -3.28
C MET A 26 3.78 -3.91 -3.02
N ALA A 27 4.49 -3.73 -1.91
CA ALA A 27 5.17 -2.48 -1.61
C ALA A 27 6.21 -2.12 -2.69
N GLU A 28 7.00 -3.11 -3.13
CA GLU A 28 8.02 -2.92 -4.15
C GLU A 28 7.40 -2.68 -5.53
N GLU A 29 6.32 -3.37 -5.89
CA GLU A 29 5.58 -3.13 -7.14
C GLU A 29 5.00 -1.70 -7.19
N ILE A 30 4.36 -1.25 -6.10
CA ILE A 30 3.82 0.11 -5.99
C ILE A 30 4.95 1.13 -6.14
N LYS A 31 6.05 0.95 -5.41
CA LYS A 31 7.22 1.84 -5.47
C LYS A 31 7.81 1.88 -6.88
N SER A 32 7.95 0.74 -7.55
CA SER A 32 8.46 0.65 -8.91
C SER A 32 7.58 1.43 -9.89
N LYS A 33 6.25 1.30 -9.80
CA LYS A 33 5.33 2.09 -10.64
C LYS A 33 5.40 3.59 -10.35
N LEU A 34 5.57 3.99 -9.09
CA LEU A 34 5.73 5.41 -8.72
C LEU A 34 7.03 6.01 -9.28
N ILE A 35 8.13 5.26 -9.21
CA ILE A 35 9.41 5.68 -9.82
C ILE A 35 9.25 5.83 -11.34
N GLY A 36 8.53 4.90 -11.98
CA GLY A 36 8.24 4.95 -13.42
C GLY A 36 7.34 6.10 -13.89
N LEU A 37 6.73 6.87 -12.98
CA LEU A 37 6.01 8.11 -13.33
C LEU A 37 6.97 9.27 -13.64
N GLU A 38 8.27 9.12 -13.34
CA GLU A 38 9.32 10.12 -13.60
C GLU A 38 9.03 11.51 -13.00
N LEU A 39 8.29 11.55 -11.90
CA LEU A 39 8.05 12.79 -11.15
C LEU A 39 9.36 13.24 -10.49
N GLY A 40 9.95 14.32 -10.99
CA GLY A 40 11.28 14.79 -10.59
C GLY A 40 11.42 15.07 -9.10
N ARG A 41 12.57 14.68 -8.52
CA ARG A 41 13.02 14.92 -7.12
C ARG A 41 12.16 14.32 -6.00
N TYR A 42 11.02 13.68 -6.30
CA TYR A 42 10.21 13.00 -5.29
C TYR A 42 10.94 11.79 -4.70
N LYS A 43 10.81 11.63 -3.38
CA LYS A 43 11.19 10.41 -2.67
C LYS A 43 9.91 9.70 -2.24
N TYR A 44 9.79 8.43 -2.58
CA TYR A 44 8.60 7.65 -2.25
C TYR A 44 8.81 6.79 -1.01
N VAL A 45 7.89 6.92 -0.05
CA VAL A 45 7.74 6.01 1.09
C VAL A 45 6.45 5.25 0.88
N VAL A 46 6.53 3.93 0.80
CA VAL A 46 5.38 3.04 0.61
C VAL A 46 5.22 2.19 1.86
N ASN A 47 4.02 2.23 2.47
CA ASN A 47 3.64 1.38 3.59
C ASN A 47 2.45 0.51 3.18
N VAL A 48 2.54 -0.79 3.41
CA VAL A 48 1.50 -1.77 3.07
C VAL A 48 1.13 -2.54 4.32
N ILE A 49 -0.16 -2.51 4.67
CA ILE A 49 -0.73 -3.26 5.78
C ILE A 49 -1.66 -4.31 5.20
N LEU A 50 -1.40 -5.57 5.54
CA LEU A 50 -2.21 -6.71 5.15
C LEU A 50 -2.61 -7.47 6.41
N GLY A 51 -3.89 -7.78 6.55
CA GLY A 51 -4.41 -8.51 7.69
C GLY A 51 -5.71 -9.23 7.35
N GLU A 52 -6.05 -10.23 8.15
CA GLU A 52 -7.31 -10.94 8.05
C GLU A 52 -8.44 -10.13 8.66
N ASN A 53 -9.58 -10.07 7.98
CA ASN A 53 -10.79 -9.44 8.50
C ASN A 53 -11.75 -10.52 9.00
N LEU A 54 -11.72 -10.79 10.31
CA LEU A 54 -12.63 -11.72 11.00
C LEU A 54 -13.88 -11.00 11.55
N GLY A 55 -14.36 -9.97 10.85
CA GLY A 55 -15.46 -9.10 11.30
C GLY A 55 -15.02 -8.03 12.32
N GLY A 56 -13.71 -7.81 12.46
CA GLY A 56 -13.15 -6.78 13.33
C GLY A 56 -13.13 -5.41 12.66
N GLY A 57 -13.38 -4.36 13.44
CA GLY A 57 -13.17 -2.98 12.98
C GLY A 57 -11.69 -2.61 13.03
N ALA A 58 -11.16 -2.03 11.94
CA ALA A 58 -9.81 -1.51 11.89
C ALA A 58 -9.81 -0.07 11.35
N ARG A 59 -8.94 0.77 11.91
CA ARG A 59 -8.68 2.13 11.44
C ARG A 59 -7.17 2.35 11.35
N MET A 60 -6.74 2.91 10.23
CA MET A 60 -5.35 3.25 9.97
C MET A 60 -5.26 4.76 9.75
N ASP A 61 -4.41 5.42 10.53
CA ASP A 61 -4.11 6.84 10.38
C ASP A 61 -2.59 7.02 10.26
N ALA A 62 -2.19 8.02 9.47
CA ALA A 62 -0.80 8.45 9.35
C ALA A 62 -0.69 9.91 9.79
N ARG A 63 0.31 10.21 10.63
CA ARG A 63 0.66 11.59 11.02
C ARG A 63 2.03 11.91 10.47
N CYS A 64 2.11 13.01 9.75
CA CYS A 64 3.31 13.41 9.03
C CYS A 64 3.64 14.87 9.36
N HIS A 65 4.94 15.18 9.44
CA HIS A 65 5.43 16.55 9.56
C HIS A 65 6.20 16.88 8.29
N TRP A 66 5.45 17.29 7.28
CA TRP A 66 5.89 17.44 5.90
C TRP A 66 5.62 18.86 5.41
N ASP A 67 6.34 19.28 4.38
CA ASP A 67 6.12 20.56 3.73
C ASP A 67 4.83 20.52 2.90
N GLN A 68 3.92 21.48 3.13
CA GLN A 68 2.58 21.45 2.50
C GLN A 68 2.62 21.74 1.00
N GLU A 69 3.70 22.35 0.48
CA GLU A 69 3.82 22.73 -0.93
C GLU A 69 4.55 21.65 -1.73
N SER A 70 5.50 20.92 -1.14
CA SER A 70 6.31 19.92 -1.84
C SER A 70 5.98 18.47 -1.53
N ASP A 71 5.35 18.17 -0.39
CA ASP A 71 5.09 16.80 0.04
C ASP A 71 3.59 16.44 -0.03
N GLY A 72 3.30 15.16 -0.29
CA GLY A 72 1.93 14.68 -0.39
C GLY A 72 1.78 13.23 0.05
N SER A 73 0.54 12.83 0.36
CA SER A 73 0.20 11.44 0.67
C SER A 73 -0.94 10.96 -0.22
N ALA A 74 -0.95 9.67 -0.52
CA ALA A 74 -2.05 9.00 -1.19
C ALA A 74 -2.30 7.66 -0.50
N GLN A 75 -3.57 7.28 -0.37
CA GLN A 75 -3.99 6.07 0.33
C GLN A 75 -4.96 5.28 -0.55
N ALA A 76 -4.95 3.96 -0.40
CA ALA A 76 -5.87 3.07 -1.09
C ALA A 76 -6.22 1.90 -0.16
N PHE A 77 -7.47 1.47 -0.19
CA PHE A 77 -8.00 0.39 0.64
C PHE A 77 -8.65 -0.68 -0.25
N PHE A 78 -8.56 -1.93 0.18
CA PHE A 78 -9.18 -3.08 -0.46
C PHE A 78 -9.64 -4.07 0.61
N SER A 79 -10.84 -4.63 0.43
CA SER A 79 -11.36 -5.78 1.16
C SER A 79 -11.90 -6.78 0.14
N ASN A 80 -11.62 -8.07 0.37
CA ASN A 80 -12.35 -9.14 -0.29
C ASN A 80 -13.78 -9.26 0.28
#